data_AF-A0A7V2WFC7-F1
#
_entry.id   AF-A0A7V2WFC7-F1
#
_cell.length_a   1.000
_cell.length_b   1.000
_cell.length_c   1.000
_cell.angle_alpha   90.00
_cell.angle_beta   90.00
_cell.angle_gamma   90.00
#
_symmetry.space_group_name_H-M   'P 1'
#
loop_
_entity.id
_entity.type
_entity.pdbx_description
1 polymer ?
#
loop_
_entity_poly.entity_id
_entity_poly.type
_entity_poly.pdbx_seq_one_letter_code
_entity_poly.pdbx_strand_id
1 'polypeptide(L)'
;MQSRRIILITGLFLALFSIQVIAEEAPLTEEQQKYIAWAKSLWDKVDRQQGAIKLPGNVATLNVPQTFYYLNPKDTETVLTEIWGNPPGQKTLGMLFPAGTTPFDSETYGVTIEYEADGYVSDEDAEEIAHVQRGNLASGGMLRESQSTMRKQDAG
;
A
#
# COMPACT_ATOMS: atom_id res chain seq x y z
N MET A 1 -57.37 43.35 -46.94
CA MET A 1 -57.99 42.50 -45.89
C MET A 1 -57.58 41.06 -46.22
N GLN A 2 -56.90 40.25 -45.41
CA GLN A 2 -56.77 40.21 -43.95
C GLN A 2 -55.38 39.76 -43.46
N SER A 3 -55.04 40.29 -42.27
CA SER A 3 -54.27 39.74 -41.14
C SER A 3 -52.84 39.19 -41.30
N ARG A 4 -51.93 39.95 -40.68
CA ARG A 4 -50.59 39.62 -40.18
C ARG A 4 -50.54 38.30 -39.38
N ARG A 5 -49.46 37.53 -39.56
CA ARG A 5 -48.88 36.66 -38.54
C ARG A 5 -47.35 36.82 -38.53
N ILE A 6 -46.89 37.76 -37.71
CA ILE A 6 -45.55 37.81 -37.14
C ILE A 6 -45.59 36.82 -35.97
N ILE A 7 -44.70 35.81 -35.96
CA ILE A 7 -44.41 34.78 -34.93
C ILE A 7 -43.65 33.69 -35.73
N LEU A 8 -42.39 33.30 -35.54
CA LEU A 8 -41.45 33.40 -34.42
C LEU A 8 -40.04 33.12 -34.99
N ILE A 9 -39.11 34.09 -34.92
CA ILE A 9 -37.67 33.82 -34.99
C ILE A 9 -37.30 33.42 -33.57
N THR A 10 -37.19 32.12 -33.28
CA THR A 10 -36.88 31.60 -31.94
C THR A 10 -35.98 30.38 -32.09
N GLY A 11 -34.84 30.42 -31.40
CA GLY A 11 -33.82 29.37 -31.43
C GLY A 11 -32.61 29.80 -32.27
N LEU A 12 -32.04 30.97 -32.01
CA LEU A 12 -30.95 31.08 -31.02
C LEU A 12 -29.86 30.04 -31.32
N PHE A 13 -28.92 30.54 -32.13
CA PHE A 13 -27.52 30.17 -32.21
C PHE A 13 -26.91 30.03 -30.81
N LEU A 14 -27.17 28.93 -30.08
CA LEU A 14 -26.54 28.66 -28.79
C LEU A 14 -26.15 27.19 -28.67
N ALA A 15 -24.89 27.00 -28.31
CA ALA A 15 -24.38 25.87 -27.54
C ALA A 15 -24.24 24.53 -28.26
N LEU A 16 -23.50 24.51 -29.37
CA LEU A 16 -22.57 23.40 -29.65
C LEU A 16 -21.12 23.91 -29.63
N PHE A 17 -20.82 24.80 -28.68
CA PHE A 17 -19.46 24.89 -28.16
C PHE A 17 -19.38 23.81 -27.07
N SER A 18 -19.25 22.55 -27.49
CA SER A 18 -18.72 21.52 -26.61
C SER A 18 -17.35 22.02 -26.22
N ILE A 19 -17.25 22.61 -25.02
CA ILE A 19 -15.97 22.86 -24.37
C ILE A 19 -15.33 21.48 -24.28
N GLN A 20 -14.39 21.21 -25.18
CA GLN A 20 -13.42 20.15 -24.97
C GLN A 20 -12.60 20.64 -23.79
N VAL A 21 -12.99 20.21 -22.59
CA VAL A 21 -12.10 20.28 -21.43
C VAL A 21 -10.95 19.33 -21.77
N ILE A 22 -9.94 19.87 -22.43
CA ILE A 22 -8.64 19.22 -22.51
C ILE A 22 -8.09 19.37 -21.09
N ALA A 23 -8.05 18.26 -20.36
CA ALA A 23 -7.24 18.18 -19.15
C ALA A 23 -5.79 18.36 -19.61
N GLU A 24 -5.31 19.60 -19.58
CA GLU A 24 -3.90 19.90 -19.82
C GLU A 24 -3.15 19.39 -18.59
N GLU A 25 -2.68 18.14 -18.66
CA GLU A 25 -1.74 17.62 -17.68
C GLU A 25 -0.56 18.58 -17.65
N ALA A 26 -0.47 19.38 -16.57
CA ALA A 26 0.52 20.41 -16.45
C ALA A 26 1.92 19.79 -16.69
N PRO A 27 2.78 20.44 -17.49
CA PRO A 27 4.10 19.90 -17.77
C PRO A 27 4.85 19.70 -16.45
N LEU A 28 5.49 18.54 -16.30
CA LEU A 28 6.32 18.21 -15.14
C LEU A 28 7.35 19.34 -14.93
N THR A 29 7.53 19.78 -13.69
CA THR A 29 8.56 20.77 -13.35
C THR A 29 9.96 20.19 -13.54
N GLU A 30 10.97 21.05 -13.68
CA GLU A 30 12.37 20.60 -13.77
C GLU A 30 12.79 19.76 -12.56
N GLU A 31 12.30 20.09 -11.37
CA GLU A 31 12.58 19.33 -10.14
C GLU A 31 11.95 17.93 -10.19
N GLN A 32 10.71 17.81 -10.67
CA GLN A 32 10.05 16.52 -10.84
C GLN A 32 10.80 15.64 -11.86
N GLN A 33 11.26 16.22 -12.96
CA GLN A 33 12.04 15.49 -13.97
C GLN A 33 13.37 14.98 -13.41
N LYS A 34 14.07 15.81 -12.61
CA LYS A 34 15.31 15.41 -11.92
C LYS A 34 15.05 14.27 -10.94
N TYR A 35 13.97 14.35 -10.16
CA TYR A 35 13.58 13.30 -9.23
C TYR A 35 13.29 11.97 -9.94
N ILE A 36 12.49 12.00 -11.02
CA ILE A 36 12.17 10.80 -11.81
C ILE A 36 13.44 10.19 -12.41
N ALA A 37 14.35 11.00 -12.95
CA ALA A 37 15.62 10.52 -13.49
C ALA A 37 16.52 9.88 -12.43
N TRP A 38 16.58 10.48 -11.23
CA TRP A 38 17.28 9.91 -10.08
C TRP A 38 16.66 8.59 -9.63
N ALA A 39 15.35 8.55 -9.42
CA ALA A 39 14.60 7.37 -8.98
C ALA A 39 14.78 6.21 -9.96
N LYS A 40 14.71 6.51 -11.27
CA LYS A 40 14.97 5.52 -12.33
C LYS A 40 16.41 4.99 -12.28
N SER A 41 17.40 5.86 -12.15
CA SER A 41 18.81 5.47 -12.05
C SER A 41 19.10 4.62 -10.82
N LEU A 42 18.42 4.92 -9.70
CA LEU A 42 18.48 4.11 -8.49
C LEU A 42 17.87 2.73 -8.73
N TRP A 43 16.66 2.70 -9.27
CA TRP A 43 15.90 1.47 -9.50
C TRP A 43 16.56 0.53 -10.51
N ASP A 44 17.19 1.08 -11.55
CA ASP A 44 17.89 0.30 -12.57
C ASP A 44 19.15 -0.40 -12.00
N LYS A 45 19.69 0.06 -10.86
CA LYS A 45 20.86 -0.53 -10.20
C LYS A 45 20.51 -1.60 -9.16
N VAL A 46 19.26 -1.62 -8.72
CA VAL A 46 18.79 -2.52 -7.66
C VAL A 46 18.70 -3.94 -8.21
N ASP A 47 19.37 -4.89 -7.54
CA ASP A 47 19.32 -6.30 -7.93
C ASP A 47 18.13 -6.99 -7.27
N ARG A 48 17.14 -7.36 -8.09
CA ARG A 48 15.90 -7.99 -7.64
C ARG A 48 16.00 -9.49 -7.85
N GLN A 49 16.14 -10.21 -6.75
CA GLN A 49 16.38 -11.64 -6.77
C GLN A 49 15.11 -12.41 -6.38
N GLN A 50 14.94 -13.58 -6.97
CA GLN A 50 13.82 -14.49 -6.70
C GLN A 50 14.33 -15.94 -6.62
N GLY A 51 13.54 -16.84 -6.02
CA GLY A 51 13.90 -18.24 -5.84
C GLY A 51 14.75 -18.47 -4.58
N ALA A 52 15.67 -19.45 -4.65
CA ALA A 52 16.49 -19.84 -3.51
C ALA A 52 17.70 -18.90 -3.36
N ILE A 53 17.63 -18.01 -2.37
CA ILE A 53 18.64 -16.98 -2.09
C ILE A 53 19.37 -17.34 -0.80
N LYS A 54 20.70 -17.41 -0.86
CA LYS A 54 21.54 -17.59 0.33
C LYS A 54 21.73 -16.24 1.01
N LEU A 55 21.29 -16.13 2.25
CA LEU A 55 21.47 -14.90 3.01
C LEU A 55 22.95 -14.68 3.38
N PRO A 56 23.39 -13.42 3.49
CA PRO A 56 24.75 -13.11 3.90
C PRO A 56 25.09 -13.78 5.24
N GLY A 57 26.29 -14.34 5.34
CA GLY A 57 26.73 -15.06 6.55
C GLY A 57 26.34 -16.55 6.59
N ASN A 58 25.75 -17.11 5.53
CA ASN A 58 25.29 -18.51 5.46
C ASN A 58 24.32 -18.90 6.58
N VAL A 59 23.61 -17.93 7.15
CA VAL A 59 22.71 -18.14 8.29
C VAL A 59 21.46 -18.93 7.89
N ALA A 60 20.95 -18.71 6.67
CA ALA A 60 19.78 -19.40 6.14
C ALA A 60 19.70 -19.30 4.60
N THR A 61 18.86 -20.14 4.00
CA THR A 61 18.43 -20.02 2.59
C THR A 61 16.97 -19.57 2.56
N LEU A 62 16.71 -18.43 1.93
CA LEU A 62 15.38 -17.89 1.75
C LEU A 62 14.81 -18.34 0.41
N ASN A 63 13.64 -18.97 0.42
CA ASN A 63 12.91 -19.33 -0.79
C ASN A 63 11.88 -18.25 -1.10
N VAL A 64 12.21 -17.36 -2.05
CA VAL A 64 11.35 -16.24 -2.45
C VAL A 64 10.41 -16.69 -3.57
N PRO A 65 9.09 -16.72 -3.34
CA PRO A 65 8.12 -17.06 -4.39
C PRO A 65 8.03 -15.91 -5.41
N GLN A 66 7.50 -16.21 -6.60
CA GLN A 66 7.42 -15.22 -7.70
C GLN A 66 6.56 -13.99 -7.39
N THR A 67 5.71 -14.06 -6.36
CA THR A 67 4.91 -12.94 -5.87
C THR A 67 5.71 -11.92 -5.07
N PHE A 68 6.99 -12.19 -4.79
CA PHE A 68 7.91 -11.28 -4.12
C PHE A 68 9.24 -11.20 -4.85
N TYR A 69 10.01 -10.15 -4.57
CA TYR A 69 11.43 -10.08 -4.90
C TYR A 69 12.22 -9.65 -3.67
N TYR A 70 13.47 -10.09 -3.62
CA TYR A 70 14.42 -9.78 -2.56
C TYR A 70 15.45 -8.77 -3.03
N LEU A 71 15.79 -7.86 -2.13
CA LEU A 71 16.88 -6.90 -2.26
C LEU A 71 17.99 -7.27 -1.27
N ASN A 72 19.23 -7.17 -1.73
CA ASN A 72 20.40 -7.37 -0.89
C ASN A 72 20.50 -6.28 0.22
N PRO A 73 21.34 -6.47 1.26
CA PRO A 73 21.50 -5.49 2.34
C PRO A 73 21.83 -4.06 1.88
N LYS A 74 22.66 -3.93 0.83
CA LYS A 74 23.11 -2.64 0.33
C LYS A 74 21.98 -1.86 -0.34
N ASP A 75 21.20 -2.54 -1.17
CA ASP A 75 20.04 -1.96 -1.83
C ASP A 75 18.93 -1.70 -0.81
N THR A 76 18.82 -2.54 0.21
CA THR A 76 17.90 -2.35 1.35
C THR A 76 18.19 -1.08 2.13
N GLU A 77 19.46 -0.85 2.49
CA GLU A 77 19.88 0.39 3.16
C GLU A 77 19.52 1.61 2.32
N THR A 78 19.80 1.55 1.02
CA THR A 78 19.48 2.63 0.07
C THR A 78 17.98 2.93 0.04
N VAL A 79 17.14 1.91 0.01
CA VAL A 79 15.68 2.09 0.02
C VAL A 79 15.22 2.70 1.35
N LEU A 80 15.71 2.17 2.47
CA LEU A 80 15.33 2.64 3.80
C LEU A 80 15.75 4.11 4.02
N THR A 81 16.96 4.49 3.64
CA THR A 81 17.50 5.83 3.92
C THR A 81 17.12 6.85 2.85
N GLU A 82 17.39 6.57 1.58
CA GLU A 82 17.27 7.55 0.49
C GLU A 82 15.83 7.70 0.00
N ILE A 83 15.04 6.62 0.02
CA ILE A 83 13.66 6.63 -0.49
C ILE A 83 12.69 6.88 0.66
N TRP A 84 12.84 6.17 1.77
CA TRP A 84 11.88 6.23 2.89
C TRP A 84 12.31 7.17 4.02
N GLY A 85 13.56 7.65 4.03
CA GLY A 85 14.02 8.64 5.02
C GLY A 85 14.31 8.07 6.41
N ASN A 86 14.49 6.76 6.54
CA ASN A 86 14.88 6.14 7.81
C ASN A 86 16.35 6.48 8.16
N PRO A 87 16.68 6.58 9.47
CA PRO A 87 18.06 6.82 9.88
C PRO A 87 18.98 5.65 9.48
N PRO A 88 20.25 5.94 9.11
CA PRO A 88 21.22 4.92 8.74
C PRO A 88 21.65 4.08 9.95
N GLY A 89 22.19 2.88 9.68
CA GLY A 89 22.75 1.99 10.70
C GLY A 89 21.93 0.76 11.06
N GLN A 90 20.80 0.52 10.37
CA GLN A 90 20.04 -0.73 10.49
C GLN A 90 20.81 -1.86 9.83
N LYS A 91 21.23 -2.86 10.61
CA LYS A 91 21.91 -4.05 10.11
C LYS A 91 20.88 -5.08 9.65
N THR A 92 20.48 -5.00 8.39
CA THR A 92 19.56 -5.97 7.79
C THR A 92 20.33 -6.99 6.95
N LEU A 93 19.79 -8.20 6.84
CA LEU A 93 20.23 -9.21 5.88
C LEU A 93 19.64 -8.99 4.50
N GLY A 94 18.65 -8.12 4.36
CA GLY A 94 18.01 -7.74 3.10
C GLY A 94 16.56 -7.34 3.33
N MET A 95 15.81 -7.20 2.23
CA MET A 95 14.41 -6.79 2.28
C MET A 95 13.59 -7.49 1.19
N LEU A 96 12.35 -7.84 1.52
CA LEU A 96 11.38 -8.41 0.59
C LEU A 96 10.34 -7.38 0.20
N PHE A 97 9.93 -7.44 -1.06
CA PHE A 97 8.88 -6.60 -1.64
C PHE A 97 7.92 -7.41 -2.49
N PRO A 98 6.63 -7.02 -2.55
CA PRO A 98 5.68 -7.59 -3.50
C PRO A 98 6.15 -7.41 -4.95
N ALA A 99 6.00 -8.45 -5.76
CA ALA A 99 6.29 -8.36 -7.18
C ALA A 99 5.31 -7.40 -7.89
N GLY A 100 5.85 -6.57 -8.78
CA GLY A 100 5.05 -5.59 -9.54
C GLY A 100 4.87 -4.24 -8.84
N THR A 101 5.39 -4.07 -7.62
CA THR A 101 5.44 -2.77 -6.96
C THR A 101 6.88 -2.29 -6.79
N THR A 102 7.05 -1.01 -6.49
CA THR A 102 8.33 -0.35 -6.26
C THR A 102 8.33 0.41 -4.94
N PRO A 103 9.50 0.68 -4.33
CA PRO A 103 9.59 1.48 -3.12
C PRO A 103 9.12 2.93 -3.26
N PHE A 104 8.89 3.40 -4.49
CA PHE A 104 8.39 4.73 -4.80
C PHE A 104 6.86 4.81 -4.81
N ASP A 105 6.17 3.67 -4.89
CA ASP A 105 4.71 3.63 -4.90
C ASP A 105 4.17 3.83 -3.48
N SER A 106 3.13 4.66 -3.35
CA SER A 106 2.56 5.03 -2.04
C SER A 106 1.90 3.88 -1.29
N GLU A 107 1.47 2.83 -2.00
CA GLU A 107 0.80 1.66 -1.43
C GLU A 107 1.75 0.46 -1.23
N THR A 108 3.05 0.63 -1.49
CA THR A 108 4.04 -0.43 -1.31
C THR A 108 4.44 -0.57 0.16
N TYR A 109 4.65 -1.82 0.57
CA TYR A 109 5.33 -2.16 1.81
C TYR A 109 6.55 -3.03 1.51
N GLY A 110 7.50 -3.03 2.44
CA GLY A 110 8.69 -3.88 2.40
C GLY A 110 8.91 -4.52 3.76
N VAL A 111 9.41 -5.75 3.74
CA VAL A 111 9.70 -6.52 4.96
C VAL A 111 11.21 -6.64 5.09
N THR A 112 11.79 -6.06 6.14
CA THR A 112 13.21 -6.24 6.46
C THR A 112 13.45 -7.62 7.04
N ILE A 113 14.58 -8.22 6.66
CA ILE A 113 15.05 -9.47 7.25
C ILE A 113 16.23 -9.12 8.12
N GLU A 114 16.16 -9.46 9.40
CA GLU A 114 17.21 -9.23 10.37
C GLU A 114 17.59 -10.56 11.01
N TYR A 115 18.84 -10.67 11.45
CA TYR A 115 19.31 -11.83 12.19
C TYR A 115 19.83 -11.39 13.54
N GLU A 116 19.16 -11.86 14.58
CA GLU A 116 19.59 -11.78 15.96
C GLU A 116 20.04 -13.17 16.40
N ALA A 117 21.23 -13.27 17.00
CA ALA A 117 21.80 -14.55 17.42
C ALA A 117 21.14 -15.12 18.70
N ASP A 118 20.21 -14.39 19.32
CA ASP A 118 19.50 -14.78 20.54
C ASP A 118 18.14 -15.40 20.21
N GLY A 119 18.13 -16.70 19.88
CA GLY A 119 16.87 -17.45 19.78
C GLY A 119 16.87 -18.64 18.84
N TYR A 120 17.84 -19.55 18.98
CA TYR A 120 17.65 -20.92 18.48
C TYR A 120 16.56 -21.58 19.34
N VAL A 121 15.29 -21.44 18.96
CA VAL A 121 14.24 -22.34 19.42
C VAL A 121 14.33 -23.55 18.49
N SER A 122 14.93 -24.65 18.96
CA SER A 122 14.80 -25.95 18.31
C SER A 122 13.32 -26.23 18.05
N ASP A 123 12.97 -26.79 16.89
CA ASP A 123 11.61 -27.15 16.46
C ASP A 123 10.84 -28.13 17.39
N GLU A 124 11.25 -28.31 18.65
CA GLU A 124 10.56 -29.12 19.65
C GLU A 124 9.34 -28.40 20.26
N ASP A 125 9.18 -27.08 20.07
CA ASP A 125 8.04 -26.29 20.61
C ASP A 125 7.07 -25.75 19.53
N ALA A 126 7.27 -26.08 18.24
CA ALA A 126 6.42 -25.60 17.14
C ALA A 126 5.04 -26.31 17.01
N GLU A 127 4.68 -27.18 17.96
CA GLU A 127 3.36 -27.83 18.00
C GLU A 127 2.30 -27.09 18.84
N GLU A 128 2.63 -25.98 19.52
CA GLU A 128 1.65 -25.22 20.33
C GLU A 128 1.11 -23.96 19.66
N ILE A 129 0.87 -24.00 18.35
CA ILE A 129 0.05 -22.96 17.67
C ILE A 129 -0.96 -23.59 16.70
N ALA A 130 -1.66 -24.62 17.17
CA ALA A 130 -2.76 -25.23 16.44
C ALA A 130 -4.10 -25.23 17.19
N HIS A 131 -4.28 -24.57 18.34
CA HIS A 131 -5.46 -24.81 19.20
C HIS A 131 -6.12 -23.57 19.89
N VAL A 132 -6.26 -22.41 19.23
CA VAL A 132 -7.10 -21.31 19.80
C VAL A 132 -8.16 -20.71 18.85
N GLN A 133 -8.42 -21.29 17.66
CA GLN A 133 -9.47 -20.73 16.79
C GLN A 133 -10.37 -21.79 16.14
N ARG A 134 -11.03 -22.64 16.96
CA ARG A 134 -12.32 -23.24 16.57
C ARG A 134 -13.02 -23.91 17.76
N GLY A 135 -14.05 -23.25 18.31
CA GLY A 135 -14.95 -23.89 19.26
C GLY A 135 -15.66 -22.94 20.22
N ASN A 136 -16.58 -22.14 19.71
CA ASN A 136 -17.84 -21.79 20.39
C ASN A 136 -18.70 -20.90 19.50
N LEU A 137 -19.12 -21.46 18.37
CA LEU A 137 -20.41 -21.12 17.79
C LEU A 137 -21.39 -22.19 18.28
N ALA A 138 -22.54 -21.72 18.77
CA ALA A 138 -23.75 -22.44 19.15
C ALA A 138 -23.97 -22.74 20.66
N SER A 139 -24.89 -21.94 21.20
CA SER A 139 -25.96 -22.32 22.14
C SER A 139 -25.74 -22.14 23.64
N GLY A 140 -26.44 -21.13 24.19
CA GLY A 140 -27.05 -21.21 25.52
C GLY A 140 -26.76 -20.02 26.42
N GLY A 141 -27.63 -19.01 26.45
CA GLY A 141 -27.60 -17.98 27.50
C GLY A 141 -28.43 -16.76 27.18
N MET A 142 -29.65 -16.72 27.72
CA MET A 142 -30.63 -15.66 27.61
C MET A 142 -30.13 -14.27 28.05
N LEU A 143 -30.48 -13.28 27.23
CA LEU A 143 -31.08 -11.98 27.57
C LEU A 143 -30.47 -11.17 28.73
N ARG A 144 -29.92 -10.01 28.39
CA ARG A 144 -30.40 -8.72 28.94
C ARG A 144 -29.94 -7.57 28.06
N GLU A 145 -30.89 -7.12 27.24
CA GLU A 145 -30.88 -5.82 26.56
C GLU A 145 -30.93 -4.72 27.64
N SER A 146 -29.89 -3.89 27.73
CA SER A 146 -29.91 -2.66 28.52
C SER A 146 -30.03 -1.48 27.58
N GLN A 147 -31.23 -1.27 27.05
CA GLN A 147 -31.62 -0.01 26.43
C GLN A 147 -31.76 1.03 27.54
N SER A 148 -30.75 1.87 27.72
CA SER A 148 -30.87 3.09 28.54
C SER A 148 -31.63 4.15 27.75
N THR A 149 -32.94 3.93 27.56
CA THR A 149 -33.83 5.00 27.06
C THR A 149 -34.14 5.94 28.21
N MET A 150 -33.53 7.12 28.12
CA MET A 150 -33.86 8.34 28.84
C MET A 150 -35.38 8.59 28.79
N ARG A 151 -36.06 8.58 29.95
CA ARG A 151 -37.38 9.20 30.11
C ARG A 151 -37.31 10.27 31.19
N LYS A 152 -37.63 11.49 30.77
CA LYS A 152 -38.13 12.56 31.63
C LYS A 152 -39.33 12.05 32.44
N GLN A 153 -39.39 12.42 33.71
CA GLN A 153 -40.62 12.66 34.46
C GLN A 153 -40.28 13.56 35.65
N ASP A 154 -40.46 14.85 35.42
CA ASP A 154 -41.34 15.76 36.14
C ASP A 154 -41.85 15.37 37.55
N ALA A 155 -41.90 16.41 38.39
CA ALA A 155 -42.79 16.67 39.53
C ALA A 155 -42.26 16.38 40.95
N GLY A 156 -42.12 17.48 41.69
CA GLY A 156 -41.78 17.61 43.11
C GLY A 156 -41.37 19.04 43.41
#